data_AF-A0A497AM10-F1
#
_entry.id   AF-A0A497AM10-F1
#
_cell.length_a   1.000
_cell.length_b   1.000
_cell.length_c   1.000
_cell.angle_alpha   90.00
_cell.angle_beta   90.00
_cell.angle_gamma   90.00
#
_symmetry.space_group_name_H-M   'P 1'
#
loop_
_entity.id
_entity.type
_entity.pdbx_description
1 polymer ?
#
loop_
_entity_poly.entity_id
_entity_poly.type
_entity_poly.pdbx_seq_one_letter_code
_entity_poly.pdbx_strand_id
1 'polypeptide(L)'
;MCGRAIYQELCVYEKVINMTKVIWFNSDTFLHEDYQRLGIQFSLASPVRDGCVNMCHQWVLCRDFLADAVRAQVTGKKIELYGFCFDPEHNPAIDLSNTRVLVAMDKNPDQLKKYVHSGLRLIRYFERYIRVRKTTLEEVDPAKSGRSAVFLFTGSYVWIRSPFMLSLYTYLIRLGAHDIKFNSSAELKKALTGLAKTKLDSDTAFAKESEDLFKILRLRTRVVGRGSKVHPLYKKAVPIKRFHHNSG
;
A
#
# COMPACT_ATOMS: atom_id res chain seq x y z
N MET A 1 24.19 40.82 -45.51
CA MET A 1 24.28 39.97 -44.30
C MET A 1 23.05 39.07 -44.26
N CYS A 2 23.22 37.78 -44.52
CA CYS A 2 22.12 36.81 -44.66
C CYS A 2 22.17 35.86 -43.46
N GLY A 3 21.22 35.99 -42.54
CA GLY A 3 21.11 35.14 -41.35
C GLY A 3 20.27 33.91 -41.64
N ARG A 4 20.89 32.72 -41.69
CA ARG A 4 20.19 31.44 -41.72
C ARG A 4 19.94 30.98 -40.28
N ALA A 5 18.67 30.87 -39.90
CA ALA A 5 18.25 30.20 -38.68
C ALA A 5 18.33 28.68 -38.90
N ILE A 6 19.16 28.01 -38.09
CA ILE A 6 19.24 26.55 -38.05
C ILE A 6 18.18 26.08 -37.06
N TYR A 7 17.10 25.48 -37.56
CA TYR A 7 16.16 24.72 -36.74
C TYR A 7 16.84 23.41 -36.36
N GLN A 8 17.23 23.26 -35.09
CA GLN A 8 17.60 21.96 -34.52
C GLN A 8 16.33 21.17 -34.26
N GLU A 9 16.12 20.11 -35.05
CA GLU A 9 15.17 19.05 -34.75
C GLU A 9 15.56 18.37 -33.44
N LEU A 10 14.83 18.68 -32.36
CA LEU A 10 14.88 17.91 -31.13
C LEU A 10 14.19 16.56 -31.38
N CYS A 11 14.97 15.57 -31.80
CA CYS A 11 14.58 14.16 -31.72
C CYS A 11 14.33 13.82 -30.24
N VAL A 12 13.06 13.80 -29.84
CA VAL A 12 12.62 13.29 -28.55
C VAL A 12 12.80 11.78 -28.59
N TYR A 13 13.92 11.28 -28.07
CA TYR A 13 14.10 9.87 -27.77
C TYR A 13 13.06 9.47 -26.71
N GLU A 14 11.97 8.83 -27.14
CA GLU A 14 11.04 8.16 -26.22
C GLU A 14 11.81 7.04 -25.53
N LYS A 15 12.27 7.31 -24.31
CA LYS A 15 12.86 6.30 -23.44
C LYS A 15 11.75 5.32 -23.10
N VAL A 16 11.76 4.15 -23.75
CA VAL A 16 10.87 3.03 -23.41
C VAL A 16 11.10 2.70 -21.94
N ILE A 17 10.19 3.13 -21.07
CA ILE A 17 10.22 2.78 -19.66
C ILE A 17 9.73 1.34 -19.58
N ASN A 18 10.64 0.40 -19.35
CA ASN A 18 10.26 -0.99 -19.07
C ASN A 18 9.44 -1.00 -17.78
N MET A 19 8.12 -1.17 -17.92
CA MET A 19 7.21 -1.32 -16.79
C MET A 19 7.46 -2.65 -16.08
N THR A 20 7.35 -2.66 -14.76
CA THR A 20 7.43 -3.87 -13.96
C THR A 20 6.30 -4.82 -14.38
N LYS A 21 6.66 -6.05 -14.77
CA LYS A 21 5.68 -7.08 -15.14
C LYS A 21 5.12 -7.76 -13.90
N VAL A 22 3.81 -8.02 -13.90
CA VAL A 22 3.12 -8.71 -12.81
C VAL A 22 2.61 -10.06 -13.30
N ILE A 23 2.88 -11.10 -12.52
CA ILE A 23 2.22 -12.40 -12.64
C ILE A 23 0.97 -12.33 -11.76
N TRP A 24 -0.18 -12.23 -12.43
CA TRP A 24 -1.48 -11.98 -11.78
C TRP A 24 -2.00 -13.22 -11.06
N PHE A 25 -2.56 -12.99 -9.88
CA PHE A 25 -3.27 -14.00 -9.14
C PHE A 25 -4.63 -14.22 -9.79
N ASN A 26 -4.91 -15.45 -10.23
CA ASN A 26 -6.21 -15.81 -10.80
C ASN A 26 -7.10 -16.37 -9.69
N SER A 27 -8.20 -15.70 -9.38
CA SER A 27 -9.18 -16.18 -8.42
C SER A 27 -10.57 -15.74 -8.82
N ASP A 28 -11.49 -16.70 -8.84
CA ASP A 28 -12.91 -16.50 -9.12
C ASP A 28 -13.72 -16.14 -7.86
N THR A 29 -13.06 -15.95 -6.71
CA THR A 29 -13.77 -15.77 -5.43
C THR A 29 -14.41 -14.40 -5.33
N PHE A 30 -15.71 -14.39 -5.06
CA PHE A 30 -16.43 -13.19 -4.65
C PHE A 30 -16.12 -12.84 -3.18
N LEU A 31 -15.76 -11.59 -2.92
CA LEU A 31 -15.49 -11.07 -1.58
C LEU A 31 -16.75 -10.43 -1.00
N HIS A 32 -17.11 -10.82 0.23
CA HIS A 32 -18.18 -10.17 1.00
C HIS A 32 -17.63 -8.98 1.79
N GLU A 33 -17.13 -7.99 1.06
CA GLU A 33 -16.56 -6.78 1.64
C GLU A 33 -17.63 -5.71 1.88
N ASP A 34 -17.50 -5.01 3.01
CA ASP A 34 -18.25 -3.78 3.24
C ASP A 34 -17.88 -2.74 2.18
N TYR A 35 -18.88 -2.02 1.70
CA TYR A 35 -18.70 -0.98 0.70
C TYR A 35 -17.69 0.07 1.18
N GLN A 36 -16.70 0.37 0.33
CA GLN A 36 -15.74 1.43 0.57
C GLN A 36 -15.83 2.50 -0.50
N ARG A 37 -16.14 3.73 -0.07
CA ARG A 37 -16.40 4.88 -0.94
C ARG A 37 -15.30 5.15 -1.98
N LEU A 38 -14.04 4.97 -1.62
CA LEU A 38 -12.90 5.29 -2.49
C LEU A 38 -12.65 4.22 -3.57
N GLY A 39 -13.12 2.98 -3.39
CA GLY A 39 -12.89 1.88 -4.33
C GLY A 39 -11.40 1.53 -4.57
N ILE A 40 -10.49 1.98 -3.69
CA ILE A 40 -9.06 1.64 -3.77
C ILE A 40 -8.88 0.21 -3.28
N GLN A 41 -8.33 -0.63 -4.14
CA GLN A 41 -8.07 -2.04 -3.87
C GLN A 41 -6.58 -2.29 -3.71
N PHE A 42 -6.26 -3.34 -2.94
CA PHE A 42 -4.90 -3.70 -2.58
C PHE A 42 -4.63 -5.17 -2.88
N SER A 43 -3.36 -5.48 -3.17
CA SER A 43 -2.82 -6.83 -3.05
C SER A 43 -1.37 -6.76 -2.60
N LEU A 44 -0.94 -7.69 -1.77
CA LEU A 44 0.49 -7.90 -1.54
C LEU A 44 1.14 -8.45 -2.80
N ALA A 45 2.44 -8.17 -2.95
CA ALA A 45 3.25 -8.70 -4.03
C ALA A 45 4.62 -9.19 -3.53
N SER A 46 5.22 -10.11 -4.26
CA SER A 46 6.57 -10.60 -3.99
C SER A 46 7.44 -10.54 -5.24
N PRO A 47 8.75 -10.27 -5.09
CA PRO A 47 9.64 -10.24 -6.24
C PRO A 47 9.84 -11.65 -6.78
N VAL A 48 9.93 -11.74 -8.11
CA VAL A 48 10.30 -12.94 -8.87
C VAL A 48 11.63 -12.65 -9.57
N ARG A 49 12.19 -13.63 -10.28
CA ARG A 49 13.35 -13.42 -11.15
C ARG A 49 13.05 -12.36 -12.22
N ASP A 50 14.12 -11.74 -12.72
CA ASP A 50 14.08 -10.82 -13.87
C ASP A 50 13.23 -9.55 -13.67
N GLY A 51 13.13 -9.09 -12.42
CA GLY A 51 12.41 -7.85 -12.09
C GLY A 51 10.89 -7.95 -12.17
N CYS A 52 10.33 -9.16 -12.33
CA CYS A 52 8.89 -9.40 -12.26
C CYS A 52 8.41 -9.46 -10.80
N VAL A 53 7.10 -9.30 -10.58
CA VAL A 53 6.47 -9.51 -9.27
C VAL A 53 5.27 -10.46 -9.35
N ASN A 54 5.06 -11.29 -8.33
CA ASN A 54 3.86 -12.12 -8.16
C ASN A 54 2.84 -11.37 -7.31
N MET A 55 1.59 -11.27 -7.77
CA MET A 55 0.46 -10.90 -6.92
C MET A 55 0.15 -12.06 -5.96
N CYS A 56 0.10 -11.81 -4.66
CA CYS A 56 0.04 -12.89 -3.65
C CYS A 56 -1.39 -13.38 -3.36
N HIS A 57 -2.41 -12.57 -3.61
CA HIS A 57 -3.80 -12.90 -3.34
C HIS A 57 -4.72 -12.04 -4.21
N GLN A 58 -6.04 -12.25 -4.20
CA GLN A 58 -6.97 -11.41 -4.96
C GLN A 58 -7.01 -9.96 -4.46
N TRP A 59 -7.54 -9.07 -5.30
CA TRP A 59 -7.78 -7.68 -4.93
C TRP A 59 -8.76 -7.58 -3.75
N VAL A 60 -8.41 -6.79 -2.74
CA VAL A 60 -9.25 -6.52 -1.56
C VAL A 60 -9.43 -5.03 -1.34
N LEU A 61 -10.62 -4.61 -0.93
CA LEU A 61 -10.91 -3.25 -0.43
C LEU A 61 -10.54 -3.10 1.05
N CYS A 62 -10.81 -4.14 1.85
CA CYS A 62 -10.50 -4.15 3.27
C CYS A 62 -9.00 -4.33 3.49
N ARG A 63 -8.38 -3.32 4.11
CA ARG A 63 -6.94 -3.32 4.40
C ARG A 63 -6.51 -4.42 5.37
N ASP A 64 -7.42 -4.90 6.21
CA ASP A 64 -7.12 -5.90 7.24
C ASP A 64 -6.85 -7.28 6.64
N PHE A 65 -7.38 -7.58 5.45
CA PHE A 65 -7.06 -8.83 4.73
C PHE A 65 -5.57 -8.96 4.38
N LEU A 66 -4.84 -7.85 4.24
CA LEU A 66 -3.40 -7.91 3.99
C LEU A 66 -2.68 -8.43 5.23
N ALA A 67 -3.11 -8.00 6.42
CA ALA A 67 -2.56 -8.49 7.69
C ALA A 67 -2.94 -9.97 7.92
N ASP A 68 -4.14 -10.37 7.51
CA ASP A 68 -4.57 -11.77 7.54
C ASP A 68 -3.69 -12.64 6.63
N ALA A 69 -3.40 -12.21 5.40
CA ALA A 69 -2.52 -12.92 4.48
C ALA A 69 -1.10 -13.08 5.05
N VAL A 70 -0.53 -12.00 5.61
CA VAL A 70 0.77 -12.07 6.29
C VAL A 70 0.73 -13.02 7.49
N ARG A 71 -0.37 -13.02 8.25
CA ARG A 71 -0.57 -13.95 9.37
C ARG A 71 -0.57 -15.40 8.91
N ALA A 72 -1.30 -15.71 7.84
CA ALA A 72 -1.36 -17.04 7.26
C ALA A 72 0.04 -17.52 6.86
N GLN A 73 0.78 -16.72 6.08
CA GLN A 73 2.17 -16.96 5.70
C GLN A 73 3.07 -17.22 6.92
N VAL A 74 2.99 -16.38 7.95
CA VAL A 74 3.84 -16.46 9.15
C VAL A 74 3.52 -17.69 10.01
N THR A 75 2.27 -18.14 10.01
CA THR A 75 1.81 -19.26 10.84
C THR A 75 1.75 -20.60 10.10
N GLY A 76 1.87 -20.59 8.77
CA GLY A 76 1.67 -21.76 7.93
C GLY A 76 0.22 -22.26 7.92
N LYS A 77 -0.74 -21.44 8.36
CA LYS A 77 -2.15 -21.83 8.46
C LYS A 77 -2.96 -21.14 7.39
N LYS A 78 -3.71 -21.92 6.61
CA LYS A 78 -4.75 -21.40 5.72
C LYS A 78 -5.75 -20.56 6.52
N ILE A 79 -6.17 -19.45 5.92
CA ILE A 79 -7.23 -18.59 6.45
C ILE A 79 -8.36 -18.47 5.43
N GLU A 80 -9.57 -18.37 5.94
CA GLU A 80 -10.77 -18.11 5.15
C GLU A 80 -11.70 -17.21 5.96
N LEU A 81 -12.08 -16.06 5.40
CA LEU A 81 -12.94 -15.09 6.08
C LEU A 81 -13.64 -14.19 5.04
N TYR A 82 -14.98 -14.13 5.08
CA TYR A 82 -15.79 -13.28 4.19
C TYR A 82 -15.48 -13.47 2.69
N GLY A 83 -15.21 -14.71 2.26
CA GLY A 83 -14.82 -15.04 0.89
C GLY A 83 -13.34 -14.80 0.58
N PHE A 84 -12.60 -14.12 1.45
CA PHE A 84 -11.14 -14.02 1.33
C PHE A 84 -10.49 -15.34 1.75
N CYS A 85 -9.60 -15.86 0.91
CA CYS A 85 -8.85 -17.09 1.16
C CYS A 85 -7.36 -16.84 0.92
N PHE A 86 -6.53 -17.25 1.88
CA PHE A 86 -5.08 -17.30 1.71
C PHE A 86 -4.56 -18.61 2.27
N ASP A 87 -3.98 -19.42 1.39
CA ASP A 87 -3.35 -20.69 1.72
C ASP A 87 -1.85 -20.59 1.44
N PRO A 88 -0.97 -20.59 2.46
CA PRO A 88 0.48 -20.48 2.27
C PRO A 88 1.10 -21.59 1.41
N GLU A 89 0.42 -22.73 1.23
CA GLU A 89 0.90 -23.82 0.38
C GLU A 89 0.58 -23.60 -1.11
N HIS A 90 -0.46 -22.81 -1.41
CA HIS A 90 -0.96 -22.62 -2.78
C HIS A 90 -0.80 -21.18 -3.29
N ASN A 91 -0.92 -20.18 -2.42
CA ASN A 91 -0.73 -18.78 -2.76
C ASN A 91 0.76 -18.44 -2.93
N PRO A 92 1.12 -17.50 -3.82
CA PRO A 92 2.48 -17.01 -3.90
C PRO A 92 2.95 -16.45 -2.56
N ALA A 93 4.18 -16.83 -2.16
CA ALA A 93 4.78 -16.37 -0.93
C ALA A 93 4.87 -14.83 -0.86
N ILE A 94 4.47 -14.26 0.27
CA ILE A 94 4.60 -12.82 0.56
C ILE A 94 6.05 -12.48 0.91
N ASP A 95 6.60 -11.41 0.32
CA ASP A 95 7.91 -10.90 0.74
C ASP A 95 7.82 -10.18 2.10
N LEU A 96 8.51 -10.72 3.11
CA LEU A 96 8.61 -10.12 4.44
C LEU A 96 9.87 -9.25 4.60
N SER A 97 10.77 -9.24 3.61
CA SER A 97 12.01 -8.44 3.60
C SER A 97 11.80 -7.01 3.07
N ASN A 98 10.69 -6.76 2.38
CA ASN A 98 10.25 -5.43 1.94
C ASN A 98 8.73 -5.42 1.90
N THR A 99 8.13 -4.23 2.01
CA THR A 99 6.68 -4.11 1.85
C THR A 99 6.37 -3.82 0.40
N ARG A 100 5.72 -4.75 -0.31
CA ARG A 100 5.27 -4.54 -1.69
C ARG A 100 3.75 -4.66 -1.77
N VAL A 101 3.10 -3.58 -2.19
CA VAL A 101 1.65 -3.48 -2.28
C VAL A 101 1.29 -2.97 -3.66
N LEU A 102 0.55 -3.78 -4.41
CA LEU A 102 -0.14 -3.37 -5.62
C LEU A 102 -1.41 -2.61 -5.21
N VAL A 103 -1.69 -1.52 -5.92
CA VAL A 103 -2.83 -0.64 -5.68
C VAL A 103 -3.56 -0.40 -7.00
N ALA A 104 -4.87 -0.60 -7.01
CA ALA A 104 -5.72 -0.43 -8.17
C ALA A 104 -7.03 0.27 -7.81
N MET A 105 -7.76 0.72 -8.84
CA MET A 105 -9.10 1.28 -8.73
C MET A 105 -9.84 1.06 -10.05
N ASP A 106 -11.14 0.76 -9.97
CA ASP A 106 -11.89 0.27 -11.13
C ASP A 106 -12.18 1.27 -12.23
N LYS A 107 -12.44 2.55 -11.90
CA LYS A 107 -13.14 3.44 -12.85
C LYS A 107 -12.50 4.81 -13.10
N ASN A 108 -11.26 5.06 -12.67
CA ASN A 108 -10.61 6.34 -12.97
C ASN A 108 -9.07 6.28 -12.80
N PRO A 109 -8.31 5.90 -13.85
CA PRO A 109 -6.86 5.74 -13.76
C PRO A 109 -6.14 7.06 -13.42
N ASP A 110 -6.59 8.19 -13.96
CA ASP A 110 -5.99 9.50 -13.69
C ASP A 110 -6.21 9.95 -12.24
N GLN A 111 -7.39 9.67 -11.70
CA GLN A 111 -7.70 9.93 -10.29
C GLN A 111 -6.89 9.02 -9.38
N LEU A 112 -6.76 7.73 -9.71
CA LEU A 112 -5.88 6.82 -8.97
C LEU A 112 -4.45 7.35 -8.95
N LYS A 113 -3.91 7.78 -10.10
CA LYS A 113 -2.57 8.35 -10.22
C LYS A 113 -2.38 9.52 -9.25
N LYS A 114 -3.32 10.46 -9.21
CA LYS A 114 -3.29 11.59 -8.24
C LYS A 114 -3.28 11.08 -6.79
N TYR A 115 -4.12 10.10 -6.47
CA TYR A 115 -4.24 9.53 -5.13
C TYR A 115 -2.95 8.85 -4.67
N VAL A 116 -2.37 7.97 -5.50
CA VAL A 116 -1.14 7.25 -5.14
C VAL A 116 0.06 8.18 -4.99
N HIS A 117 0.17 9.23 -5.80
CA HIS A 117 1.23 10.24 -5.65
C HIS A 117 1.09 11.06 -4.37
N SER A 118 -0.14 11.44 -4.00
CA SER A 118 -0.44 12.11 -2.74
C SER A 118 -0.14 11.21 -1.53
N GLY A 119 -0.57 9.95 -1.59
CA GLY A 119 -0.28 8.93 -0.57
C GLY A 119 1.22 8.68 -0.41
N LEU A 120 1.97 8.60 -1.52
CA LEU A 120 3.43 8.47 -1.50
C LEU A 120 4.11 9.65 -0.78
N ARG A 121 3.61 10.88 -0.96
CA ARG A 121 4.13 12.07 -0.27
C ARG A 121 3.94 11.95 1.24
N LEU A 122 2.77 11.49 1.70
CA LEU A 122 2.48 11.26 3.11
C LEU A 122 3.41 10.17 3.69
N ILE A 123 3.50 9.03 3.02
CA ILE A 123 4.36 7.91 3.44
C ILE A 123 5.82 8.37 3.58
N ARG A 124 6.37 9.02 2.55
CA ARG A 124 7.77 9.49 2.56
C ARG A 124 8.04 10.54 3.63
N TYR A 125 7.03 11.31 4.02
CA TYR A 125 7.14 12.23 5.14
C TYR A 125 7.35 11.47 6.46
N PHE A 126 6.51 10.47 6.74
CA PHE A 126 6.66 9.63 7.93
C PHE A 126 7.96 8.82 7.91
N GLU A 127 8.35 8.27 6.76
CA GLU A 127 9.61 7.51 6.61
C GLU A 127 10.85 8.35 6.92
N ARG A 128 10.85 9.63 6.53
CA ARG A 128 11.92 10.57 6.90
C ARG A 128 11.98 10.77 8.41
N TYR A 129 10.82 10.88 9.05
CA TYR A 129 10.72 11.05 10.50
C TYR A 129 11.26 9.82 11.26
N ILE A 130 10.92 8.60 10.82
CA ILE A 130 11.40 7.35 11.44
C ILE A 130 12.75 6.85 10.91
N ARG A 131 13.36 7.57 9.95
CA ARG A 131 14.67 7.28 9.35
C ARG A 131 14.78 5.88 8.72
N VAL A 132 13.79 5.51 7.90
CA VAL A 132 13.80 4.24 7.14
C VAL A 132 13.95 4.48 5.63
N ARG A 133 14.21 3.41 4.87
CA ARG A 133 14.24 3.48 3.40
C ARG A 133 12.93 4.04 2.87
N LYS A 134 13.03 5.05 2.00
CA LYS A 134 11.87 5.69 1.37
C LYS A 134 11.16 4.72 0.42
N THR A 135 9.84 4.75 0.44
CA THR A 135 8.99 4.02 -0.48
C THR A 135 9.16 4.54 -1.90
N THR A 136 9.19 3.63 -2.88
CA THR A 136 9.10 3.94 -4.31
C THR A 136 7.70 3.62 -4.85
N LEU A 137 7.36 4.24 -5.98
CA LEU A 137 6.10 4.06 -6.67
C LEU A 137 6.40 3.83 -8.14
N GLU A 138 5.88 2.75 -8.68
CA GLU A 138 6.02 2.35 -10.07
C GLU A 138 4.65 2.09 -10.66
N GLU A 139 4.41 2.54 -11.89
CA GLU A 139 3.26 2.10 -12.67
C GLU A 139 3.61 0.73 -13.28
N VAL A 140 2.70 -0.24 -13.17
CA VAL A 140 2.92 -1.61 -13.66
C VAL A 140 1.96 -1.90 -14.81
N ASP A 141 2.36 -2.78 -15.73
CA ASP A 141 1.54 -3.15 -16.88
C ASP A 141 0.24 -3.79 -16.39
N PRO A 142 -0.94 -3.15 -16.54
CA PRO A 142 -2.20 -3.66 -16.00
C PRO A 142 -2.79 -4.78 -16.88
N ALA A 143 -2.16 -5.16 -17.99
CA ALA A 143 -2.65 -6.21 -18.88
C ALA A 143 -2.93 -7.49 -18.08
N LYS A 144 -4.13 -8.05 -18.24
CA LYS A 144 -4.64 -9.25 -17.53
C LYS A 144 -4.99 -9.06 -16.04
N SER A 145 -4.86 -7.85 -15.49
CA SER A 145 -5.31 -7.57 -14.11
C SER A 145 -6.83 -7.34 -13.98
N GLY A 146 -7.50 -7.07 -15.09
CA GLY A 146 -8.89 -6.59 -15.11
C GLY A 146 -9.06 -5.13 -14.65
N ARG A 147 -7.95 -4.38 -14.47
CA ARG A 147 -7.95 -2.98 -14.02
C ARG A 147 -7.43 -2.04 -15.10
N SER A 148 -7.83 -0.77 -15.05
CA SER A 148 -7.36 0.24 -16.00
C SER A 148 -5.96 0.78 -15.67
N ALA A 149 -5.57 0.79 -14.39
CA ALA A 149 -4.26 1.20 -13.92
C ALA A 149 -3.92 0.47 -12.63
N VAL A 150 -2.64 0.12 -12.48
CA VAL A 150 -2.11 -0.52 -11.28
C VAL A 150 -0.77 0.14 -10.93
N PHE A 151 -0.58 0.40 -9.65
CA PHE A 151 0.66 0.96 -9.12
C PHE A 151 1.27 0.02 -8.07
N LEU A 152 2.58 -0.16 -8.12
CA LEU A 152 3.35 -0.90 -7.13
C LEU A 152 4.04 0.07 -6.17
N PHE A 153 3.67 -0.01 -4.90
CA PHE A 153 4.40 0.61 -3.81
C PHE A 153 5.46 -0.35 -3.28
N THR A 154 6.73 0.05 -3.27
CA THR A 154 7.83 -0.72 -2.65
C THR A 154 8.42 0.06 -1.47
N GLY A 155 8.02 -0.31 -0.27
CA GLY A 155 8.42 0.30 1.00
C GLY A 155 9.43 -0.52 1.79
N SER A 156 9.93 0.05 2.89
CA SER A 156 10.77 -0.67 3.86
C SER A 156 10.00 -1.83 4.52
N TYR A 157 10.70 -2.87 4.99
CA TYR A 157 10.09 -3.98 5.74
C TYR A 157 9.34 -3.54 7.00
N VAL A 158 9.62 -2.34 7.53
CA VAL A 158 9.00 -1.88 8.78
C VAL A 158 7.48 -1.81 8.68
N TRP A 159 6.96 -1.58 7.47
CA TRP A 159 5.53 -1.49 7.22
C TRP A 159 4.84 -2.85 7.31
N ILE A 160 5.39 -3.92 6.74
CA ILE A 160 4.78 -5.26 6.78
C ILE A 160 4.98 -6.01 8.11
N ARG A 161 5.97 -5.62 8.91
CA ARG A 161 6.39 -6.38 10.11
C ARG A 161 5.36 -6.46 11.23
N SER A 162 4.35 -5.60 11.28
CA SER A 162 3.25 -5.73 12.24
C SER A 162 1.93 -5.36 11.57
N PRO A 163 0.80 -5.98 11.96
CA PRO A 163 -0.49 -5.71 11.34
C PRO A 163 -0.86 -4.22 11.42
N PHE A 164 -0.63 -3.58 12.56
CA PHE A 164 -0.79 -2.14 12.75
C PHE A 164 0.02 -1.28 11.75
N MET A 165 1.26 -1.65 11.48
CA MET A 165 2.11 -0.88 10.56
C MET A 165 1.65 -1.05 9.12
N LEU A 166 1.13 -2.22 8.76
CA LEU A 166 0.62 -2.51 7.42
C LEU A 166 -0.73 -1.81 7.19
N SER A 167 -1.60 -1.82 8.20
CA SER A 167 -2.83 -1.03 8.24
C SER A 167 -2.54 0.46 8.12
N LEU A 168 -1.59 0.99 8.90
CA LEU A 168 -1.18 2.40 8.79
C LEU A 168 -0.61 2.72 7.40
N TYR A 169 0.23 1.85 6.83
CA TYR A 169 0.80 2.06 5.51
C TYR A 169 -0.28 2.19 4.43
N THR A 170 -1.23 1.25 4.39
CA THR A 170 -2.34 1.28 3.43
C THR A 170 -3.34 2.40 3.70
N TYR A 171 -3.55 2.76 4.97
CA TYR A 171 -4.31 3.95 5.35
C TYR A 171 -3.69 5.24 4.79
N LEU A 172 -2.36 5.39 4.87
CA LEU A 172 -1.66 6.53 4.28
C LEU A 172 -1.78 6.59 2.75
N ILE A 173 -1.86 5.43 2.08
CA ILE A 173 -2.15 5.37 0.64
C ILE A 173 -3.56 5.93 0.37
N ARG A 174 -4.57 5.48 1.12
CA ARG A 174 -5.97 5.94 0.97
C ARG A 174 -6.16 7.41 1.31
N LEU A 175 -5.45 7.92 2.32
CA LEU A 175 -5.44 9.35 2.64
C LEU A 175 -4.96 10.23 1.49
N GLY A 176 -4.22 9.65 0.54
CA GLY A 176 -3.86 10.29 -0.72
C GLY A 176 -5.07 10.83 -1.50
N ALA A 177 -6.27 10.28 -1.28
CA ALA A 177 -7.50 10.71 -1.91
C ALA A 177 -8.02 12.10 -1.48
N HIS A 178 -7.47 12.68 -0.40
CA HIS A 178 -8.02 13.88 0.25
C HIS A 178 -7.22 15.19 0.04
N ASP A 179 -6.49 15.34 -1.07
CA ASP A 179 -5.66 16.55 -1.41
C ASP A 179 -4.99 17.23 -0.19
N ILE A 180 -4.27 16.45 0.61
CA ILE A 180 -3.66 16.93 1.86
C ILE A 180 -2.38 17.70 1.54
N LYS A 181 -2.43 19.03 1.57
CA LYS A 181 -1.29 19.92 1.33
C LYS A 181 -0.56 20.27 2.63
N PHE A 182 0.76 20.09 2.65
CA PHE A 182 1.61 20.41 3.80
C PHE A 182 3.07 20.50 3.40
N ASN A 183 3.81 21.39 4.07
CA ASN A 183 5.27 21.52 3.99
C ASN A 183 5.96 21.33 5.34
N SER A 184 5.19 21.33 6.43
CA SER A 184 5.67 21.22 7.80
C SER A 184 4.82 20.25 8.63
N SER A 185 5.35 19.83 9.79
CA SER A 185 4.60 18.98 10.73
C SER A 185 3.34 19.66 11.25
N ALA A 186 3.41 20.97 11.48
CA ALA A 186 2.28 21.77 11.96
C ALA A 186 1.18 21.88 10.89
N GLU A 187 1.55 22.09 9.63
CA GLU A 187 0.60 22.10 8.50
C GLU A 187 -0.04 20.74 8.28
N LEU A 188 0.74 19.64 8.31
CA LEU A 188 0.20 18.29 8.18
C LEU A 188 -0.81 18.00 9.28
N LYS A 189 -0.46 18.33 10.54
CA LYS A 189 -1.36 18.21 11.68
C LYS A 189 -2.65 19.01 11.47
N LYS A 190 -2.55 20.29 11.10
CA LYS A 190 -3.72 21.14 10.81
C LYS A 190 -4.60 20.53 9.70
N ALA A 191 -3.99 20.03 8.62
CA ALA A 191 -4.70 19.44 7.51
C ALA A 191 -5.43 18.15 7.91
N LEU A 192 -4.78 17.25 8.67
CA LEU A 192 -5.38 16.01 9.15
C LEU A 192 -6.51 16.27 10.17
N THR A 193 -6.33 17.22 11.10
CA THR A 193 -7.40 17.63 12.01
C THR A 193 -8.58 18.25 11.25
N GLY A 194 -8.31 19.07 10.23
CA GLY A 194 -9.34 19.64 9.36
C GLY A 194 -10.12 18.56 8.63
N LEU A 195 -9.40 17.60 8.02
CA LEU A 195 -9.99 16.47 7.32
C LEU A 195 -10.87 15.63 8.26
N ALA A 196 -10.42 15.38 9.49
CA ALA A 196 -11.18 14.59 10.46
C ALA A 196 -12.53 15.19 10.85
N LYS A 197 -12.66 16.52 10.78
CA LYS A 197 -13.93 17.22 11.04
C LYS A 197 -14.94 17.01 9.92
N THR A 198 -14.51 16.71 8.70
CA THR A 198 -15.40 16.56 7.54
C THR A 198 -16.24 15.27 7.61
N LYS A 199 -15.72 14.21 8.24
CA LYS A 199 -16.36 12.88 8.35
C LYS A 199 -16.89 12.36 7.00
N LEU A 200 -16.16 12.63 5.92
CA LEU A 200 -16.57 12.24 4.56
C LEU A 200 -16.64 10.72 4.38
N ASP A 201 -15.80 9.99 5.11
CA ASP A 201 -15.73 8.54 5.16
C ASP A 201 -15.04 8.06 6.45
N SER A 202 -14.96 6.73 6.60
CA SER A 202 -14.30 6.09 7.74
C SER A 202 -12.83 6.50 7.89
N ASP A 203 -12.10 6.71 6.80
CA ASP A 203 -10.68 7.05 6.86
C ASP A 203 -10.44 8.46 7.40
N THR A 204 -11.29 9.41 6.98
CA THR A 204 -11.23 10.77 7.53
C THR A 204 -11.47 10.79 9.03
N ALA A 205 -12.37 9.94 9.56
CA ALA A 205 -12.65 9.87 10.99
C ALA A 205 -11.42 9.47 11.83
N PHE A 206 -10.53 8.63 11.29
CA PHE A 206 -9.28 8.22 11.94
C PHE A 206 -8.17 9.28 11.85
N ALA A 207 -8.30 10.30 10.98
CA ALA A 207 -7.26 11.33 10.81
C ALA A 207 -7.06 12.20 12.07
N LYS A 208 -8.04 12.24 12.99
CA LYS A 208 -7.92 12.95 14.28
C LYS A 208 -6.83 12.37 15.18
N GLU A 209 -6.54 11.07 15.05
CA GLU A 209 -5.56 10.35 15.88
C GLU A 209 -4.13 10.54 15.35
N SER A 210 -3.96 11.39 14.35
CA SER A 210 -2.67 11.66 13.70
C SER A 210 -1.59 12.25 14.60
N GLU A 211 -1.97 12.90 15.71
CA GLU A 211 -1.00 13.37 16.71
C GLU A 211 -0.24 12.22 17.36
N ASP A 212 -0.92 11.11 17.61
CA ASP A 212 -0.30 9.93 18.21
C ASP A 212 0.40 9.07 17.16
N LEU A 213 0.12 9.24 15.86
CA LEU A 213 0.82 8.50 14.80
C LEU A 213 2.34 8.69 14.88
N PHE A 214 2.84 9.90 15.11
CA PHE A 214 4.29 10.13 15.23
C PHE A 214 4.90 9.39 16.42
N LYS A 215 4.22 9.44 17.57
CA LYS A 215 4.66 8.75 18.79
C LYS A 215 4.62 7.24 18.59
N ILE A 216 3.52 6.72 18.06
CA ILE A 216 3.31 5.31 17.79
C ILE A 216 4.36 4.81 16.79
N LEU A 217 4.54 5.50 15.67
CA LEU A 217 5.55 5.15 14.66
C LEU A 217 6.95 5.11 15.26
N ARG A 218 7.35 6.11 16.06
CA ARG A 218 8.67 6.15 16.68
C ARG A 218 8.88 5.02 17.70
N LEU A 219 7.86 4.72 18.51
CA LEU A 219 7.93 3.65 19.50
C LEU A 219 7.94 2.28 18.83
N ARG A 220 7.05 2.04 17.86
CA ARG A 220 6.92 0.78 17.16
C ARG A 220 8.13 0.47 16.30
N THR A 221 8.71 1.44 15.61
CA THR A 221 9.94 1.21 14.82
C THR A 221 11.13 0.83 15.68
N ARG A 222 11.21 1.31 16.93
CA ARG A 222 12.24 0.86 17.89
C ARG A 222 12.03 -0.59 18.34
N VAL A 223 10.77 -0.98 18.58
CA VAL A 223 10.42 -2.36 18.97
C VAL A 223 10.63 -3.32 17.80
N VAL A 224 10.24 -2.90 16.60
CA VAL A 224 10.28 -3.71 15.38
C VAL A 224 11.67 -3.73 14.73
N GLY A 225 12.49 -2.70 14.94
CA GLY A 225 13.81 -2.54 14.31
C GLY A 225 14.92 -3.43 14.90
N ARG A 226 14.69 -4.09 16.04
CA ARG A 226 15.68 -5.00 16.66
C ARG A 226 15.46 -6.44 16.17
N GLY A 227 16.03 -6.77 15.00
CA GLY A 227 16.08 -8.13 14.44
C GLY A 227 15.23 -8.34 13.18
N SER A 228 15.26 -9.54 12.60
CA SER A 228 14.54 -9.94 11.38
C SER A 228 13.10 -10.44 11.62
N LYS A 229 12.60 -10.34 12.85
CA LYS A 229 11.37 -11.03 13.26
C LYS A 229 10.13 -10.17 13.00
N VAL A 230 9.09 -10.80 12.47
CA VAL A 230 7.73 -10.24 12.43
C VAL A 230 7.17 -10.09 13.84
N HIS A 231 6.24 -9.16 14.03
CA HIS A 231 5.64 -8.87 15.33
C HIS A 231 4.87 -10.09 15.87
N PRO A 232 4.99 -10.41 17.18
CA PRO A 232 4.33 -11.59 17.77
C PRO A 232 2.80 -11.63 17.60
N LEU A 233 2.16 -10.49 17.32
CA LEU A 233 0.73 -10.41 17.07
C LEU A 233 0.28 -11.31 15.90
N TYR A 234 1.08 -11.47 14.86
CA TYR A 234 0.75 -12.41 13.77
C TYR A 234 0.66 -13.85 14.28
N LYS A 235 1.47 -14.22 15.27
CA LYS A 235 1.52 -15.58 15.84
C LYS A 235 0.55 -15.78 17.00
N LYS A 236 -0.21 -14.75 17.40
CA LYS A 236 -1.13 -14.85 18.54
C LYS A 236 -2.21 -15.89 18.23
N ALA A 237 -2.44 -16.82 19.15
CA ALA A 237 -3.48 -17.84 19.04
C ALA A 237 -4.87 -17.26 19.32
N VAL A 238 -5.39 -16.45 18.39
CA VAL A 238 -6.75 -15.89 18.43
C VAL A 238 -7.52 -16.30 17.16
N PRO A 239 -8.85 -16.46 17.21
CA PRO A 239 -9.65 -16.72 16.01
C PRO A 239 -9.42 -15.66 14.92
N ILE A 240 -9.45 -16.07 13.65
CA ILE A 240 -9.16 -15.16 12.52
C ILE A 240 -10.09 -13.94 12.52
N LYS A 241 -11.39 -14.13 12.74
CA LYS A 241 -12.37 -13.04 12.87
C LYS A 241 -11.99 -12.02 13.95
N ARG A 242 -11.46 -12.47 15.09
CA ARG A 242 -11.02 -11.57 16.17
C ARG A 242 -9.73 -10.84 15.79
N PHE A 243 -8.81 -11.50 15.10
CA PHE A 243 -7.59 -10.85 14.62
C PHE A 243 -7.89 -9.78 13.58
N HIS A 244 -8.70 -10.11 12.56
CA HIS A 244 -9.13 -9.20 11.49
C HIS A 244 -9.65 -7.88 12.07
N HIS A 245 -10.63 -7.94 12.97
CA HIS A 245 -11.26 -6.72 13.53
C HIS A 245 -10.42 -5.93 14.55
N ASN A 246 -9.27 -6.44 15.03
CA ASN A 246 -8.56 -5.83 16.17
C ASN A 246 -7.04 -5.66 15.95
N SER A 247 -6.52 -5.94 14.75
CA SER A 247 -5.07 -5.96 14.51
C SER A 247 -4.54 -4.75 13.74
N GLY A 248 -5.43 -4.05 13.02
CA GLY A 248 -5.15 -2.85 12.23
C GLY A 248 -5.16 -1.55 13.01
#